data_AF-A0A2E5HWT8-F1
#
_entry.id   AF-A0A2E5HWT8-F1
#
_cell.length_a   1.000
_cell.length_b   1.000
_cell.length_c   1.000
_cell.angle_alpha   90.00
_cell.angle_beta   90.00
_cell.angle_gamma   90.00
#
_symmetry.space_group_name_H-M   'P 1'
#
loop_
_entity.id
_entity.type
_entity.pdbx_description
1 polymer ?
#
loop_
_entity_poly.entity_id
_entity_poly.type
_entity_poly.pdbx_seq_one_letter_code
_entity_poly.pdbx_strand_id
1 'polypeptide(L)'
;MLPSISIIGGTGAEGSGLALRWAYSGYHVTIGSRTLDKALGKAAELNIKIPDTKPQLVGEDNLSAVKVSQVVVLTVPYSAHRETLLDLKENLHGKILIDVTVPLMPPKVDQVHIPAGGAASLEAQEILGSDVKVVSAFQNISAAHLQDPERDIDCDVLVCGNDASACEEVITLVEAAGMSGIHAGLLVNAIAIESLTPVLISLNKLYKIRDAGIRVTGITRLEK
;
A
#
# COMPACT_ATOMS: atom_id res chain seq x y z
N MET A 1 19.11 8.38 -6.21
CA MET A 1 18.33 9.12 -5.18
C MET A 1 17.06 8.31 -4.97
N LEU A 2 16.63 8.10 -3.72
CA LEU A 2 15.38 7.36 -3.45
C LEU A 2 14.18 8.15 -3.99
N PRO A 3 13.13 7.48 -4.51
CA PRO A 3 11.95 8.17 -5.00
C PRO A 3 11.16 8.84 -3.87
N SER A 4 10.47 9.94 -4.18
CA SER A 4 9.49 10.53 -3.27
C SER A 4 8.17 9.77 -3.33
N ILE A 5 7.59 9.50 -2.16
CA ILE A 5 6.37 8.69 -1.99
C ILE A 5 5.24 9.58 -1.48
N SER A 6 4.05 9.46 -2.05
CA SER A 6 2.82 9.98 -1.41
C SER A 6 1.87 8.85 -1.04
N ILE A 7 1.19 8.96 0.09
CA ILE A 7 0.22 7.98 0.55
C ILE A 7 -1.17 8.61 0.66
N ILE A 8 -2.03 8.27 -0.29
CA ILE A 8 -3.37 8.83 -0.45
C ILE A 8 -4.36 8.11 0.44
N GLY A 9 -5.06 8.88 1.29
CA GLY A 9 -5.79 8.31 2.42
C GLY A 9 -4.85 7.79 3.51
N GLY A 10 -3.62 8.28 3.56
CA GLY A 10 -2.55 7.77 4.43
C GLY A 10 -2.76 7.99 5.93
N THR A 11 -3.86 8.64 6.34
CA THR A 11 -4.19 8.83 7.76
C THR A 11 -4.74 7.57 8.44
N GLY A 12 -5.08 6.53 7.67
CA GLY A 12 -5.53 5.22 8.16
C GLY A 12 -4.40 4.33 8.69
N ALA A 13 -4.75 3.21 9.33
CA ALA A 13 -3.77 2.34 10.00
C ALA A 13 -2.70 1.78 9.04
N GLU A 14 -3.10 1.34 7.85
CA GLU A 14 -2.19 0.81 6.83
C GLU A 14 -1.24 1.91 6.30
N GLY A 15 -1.80 2.98 5.76
CA GLY A 15 -1.02 4.08 5.18
C GLY A 15 -0.08 4.77 6.18
N SER A 16 -0.50 4.95 7.43
CA SER A 16 0.36 5.53 8.48
C SER A 16 1.50 4.61 8.88
N GLY A 17 1.27 3.29 8.91
CA GLY A 17 2.31 2.31 9.18
C GLY A 17 3.34 2.21 8.06
N LEU A 18 2.88 2.19 6.80
CA LEU A 18 3.77 2.24 5.63
C LEU A 18 4.58 3.53 5.59
N ALA A 19 3.95 4.69 5.88
CA ALA A 19 4.65 5.97 5.96
C ALA A 19 5.80 5.93 6.96
N LEU A 20 5.53 5.43 8.17
CA LEU A 20 6.50 5.33 9.24
C LEU A 20 7.70 4.48 8.82
N ARG A 21 7.45 3.30 8.24
CA ARG A 21 8.52 2.36 7.83
C ARG A 21 9.38 2.92 6.69
N TRP A 22 8.77 3.53 5.67
CA TRP A 22 9.54 4.14 4.59
C TRP A 22 10.37 5.34 5.05
N ALA A 23 9.83 6.20 5.93
CA ALA A 23 10.62 7.28 6.52
C ALA A 23 11.81 6.76 7.34
N TYR A 24 11.61 5.70 8.13
CA TYR A 24 12.68 4.98 8.84
C TYR A 24 13.78 4.45 7.90
N SER A 25 13.38 4.03 6.70
CA SER A 25 14.30 3.56 5.65
C SER A 25 14.89 4.69 4.79
N GLY A 26 14.62 5.96 5.12
CA GLY A 26 15.26 7.13 4.50
C GLY A 26 14.51 7.72 3.32
N TYR A 27 13.27 7.29 3.05
CA TYR A 27 12.44 7.85 1.98
C TYR A 27 11.77 9.14 2.43
N HIS A 28 11.57 10.06 1.48
CA HIS A 28 10.73 11.23 1.70
C HIS A 28 9.27 10.84 1.43
N VAL A 29 8.43 10.91 2.46
CA VAL A 29 7.04 10.46 2.38
C VAL A 29 6.09 11.61 2.75
N THR A 30 5.10 11.82 1.88
CA THR A 30 4.00 12.76 2.11
C THR A 30 2.71 11.99 2.40
N ILE A 31 2.12 12.22 3.57
CA ILE A 31 0.78 11.71 3.92
C ILE A 31 -0.25 12.60 3.24
N GLY A 32 -1.07 12.02 2.37
CA GLY A 32 -2.22 12.65 1.74
C GLY A 32 -3.50 12.40 2.53
N SER A 33 -4.32 13.44 2.68
CA SER A 33 -5.70 13.32 3.19
C SER A 33 -6.67 14.18 2.39
N ARG A 34 -7.98 13.96 2.57
CA ARG A 34 -9.02 14.87 2.04
C ARG A 34 -8.97 16.26 2.67
N THR A 35 -8.38 16.38 3.86
CA THR A 35 -8.26 17.63 4.60
C THR A 35 -6.83 17.78 5.10
N LEU A 36 -6.19 18.91 4.77
CA LEU A 36 -4.80 19.21 5.13
C LEU A 36 -4.53 18.99 6.63
N ASP A 37 -5.40 19.50 7.52
CA ASP A 37 -5.23 19.39 8.98
C ASP A 37 -5.08 17.94 9.47
N LYS A 38 -5.82 16.99 8.88
CA LYS A 38 -5.71 15.57 9.25
C LYS A 38 -4.37 14.97 8.83
N ALA A 39 -3.87 15.35 7.66
CA ALA A 39 -2.58 14.90 7.18
C ALA A 39 -1.44 15.47 8.04
N LEU A 40 -1.47 16.78 8.32
CA LEU A 40 -0.50 17.45 9.19
C LEU A 40 -0.49 16.84 10.59
N GLY A 41 -1.68 16.65 11.18
CA GLY A 41 -1.80 16.04 12.50
C GLY A 41 -1.23 14.62 12.55
N LYS A 42 -1.51 13.78 11.54
CA LYS A 42 -0.98 12.42 11.48
C LYS A 42 0.54 12.40 11.25
N ALA A 43 1.06 13.26 10.37
CA ALA A 43 2.50 13.38 10.15
C ALA A 43 3.22 13.79 11.45
N ALA A 44 2.72 14.80 12.16
CA ALA A 44 3.28 15.23 13.43
C ALA A 44 3.27 14.12 14.50
N GLU A 45 2.16 13.36 14.62
CA GLU A 45 2.06 12.22 15.53
C GLU A 45 3.13 11.16 15.25
N LEU A 46 3.35 10.82 13.98
CA LEU A 46 4.31 9.79 13.58
C LEU A 46 5.76 10.27 13.66
N ASN A 47 6.02 11.55 13.39
CA ASN A 47 7.35 12.16 13.44
C ASN A 47 7.99 12.06 14.84
N ILE A 48 7.20 12.01 15.91
CA ILE A 48 7.70 11.75 17.27
C ILE A 48 8.44 10.40 17.36
N LYS A 49 8.05 9.44 16.52
CA LYS A 49 8.67 8.11 16.47
C LYS A 49 9.86 8.08 15.51
N ILE A 50 10.07 9.06 14.64
CA ILE A 50 11.11 9.02 13.59
C ILE A 50 12.40 9.66 14.11
N PRO A 51 13.55 8.96 14.10
CA PRO A 51 14.82 9.55 14.53
C PRO A 51 15.17 10.79 13.72
N ASP A 52 15.78 11.81 14.35
CA ASP A 52 16.18 13.06 13.70
C ASP A 52 17.15 12.85 12.51
N THR A 53 17.84 11.70 12.46
CA THR A 53 18.72 11.30 11.35
C THR A 53 17.97 10.86 10.09
N LYS A 54 16.64 10.74 10.15
CA LYS A 54 15.78 10.26 9.06
C LYS A 54 14.87 11.38 8.55
N PRO A 55 14.42 11.34 7.28
CA PRO A 55 13.47 12.31 6.76
C PRO A 55 12.17 12.28 7.57
N GLN A 56 11.70 13.46 7.95
CA GLN A 56 10.42 13.63 8.62
C GLN A 56 9.28 13.56 7.60
N LEU A 57 8.13 13.05 8.03
CA LEU A 57 6.91 12.98 7.23
C LEU A 57 6.34 14.38 7.02
N VAL A 58 5.83 14.62 5.82
CA VAL A 58 5.07 15.82 5.46
C VAL A 58 3.59 15.45 5.36
N GLY A 59 2.69 16.35 5.76
CA GLY A 59 1.25 16.18 5.58
C GLY A 59 0.71 17.17 4.55
N GLU A 60 -0.07 16.68 3.58
CA GLU A 60 -0.69 17.49 2.53
C GLU A 60 -2.14 17.04 2.22
N ASP A 61 -2.88 17.85 1.50
CA ASP A 61 -4.07 17.34 0.80
C ASP A 61 -3.67 16.32 -0.28
N ASN A 62 -4.58 15.39 -0.62
CA ASN A 62 -4.30 14.31 -1.57
C ASN A 62 -3.74 14.81 -2.91
N LEU A 63 -4.29 15.88 -3.47
CA LEU A 63 -3.90 16.38 -4.79
C LEU A 63 -2.50 16.99 -4.75
N SER A 64 -2.22 17.79 -3.72
CA SER A 64 -0.89 18.38 -3.50
C SER A 64 0.17 17.30 -3.25
N ALA A 65 -0.17 16.24 -2.50
CA ALA A 65 0.73 15.11 -2.24
C ALA A 65 1.12 14.35 -3.53
N VAL A 66 0.15 14.09 -4.44
CA VAL A 66 0.43 13.40 -5.71
C VAL A 66 1.39 14.21 -6.58
N LYS A 67 1.22 15.53 -6.66
CA LYS A 67 2.02 16.40 -7.54
C LYS A 67 3.53 16.36 -7.27
N VAL A 68 3.93 16.11 -6.02
CA VAL A 68 5.33 16.12 -5.58
C VAL A 68 5.97 14.73 -5.47
N SER A 69 5.24 13.67 -5.79
CA SER A 69 5.68 12.29 -5.62
C SER A 69 5.97 11.59 -6.94
N GLN A 70 6.88 10.62 -6.94
CA GLN A 70 7.15 9.74 -8.08
C GLN A 70 6.37 8.41 -7.96
N VAL A 71 6.20 7.94 -6.73
CA VAL A 71 5.39 6.77 -6.39
C VAL A 71 4.21 7.23 -5.54
N VAL A 72 3.01 6.80 -5.92
CA VAL A 72 1.77 7.09 -5.19
C VAL A 72 1.23 5.78 -4.63
N VAL A 73 0.80 5.79 -3.37
CA VAL A 73 0.23 4.63 -2.68
C VAL A 73 -1.21 4.95 -2.32
N LEU A 74 -2.15 4.15 -2.81
CA LEU A 74 -3.57 4.31 -2.54
C LEU A 74 -3.98 3.41 -1.37
N THR A 75 -4.37 4.03 -0.25
CA THR A 75 -4.79 3.32 0.97
C THR A 75 -6.19 3.74 1.42
N VAL A 76 -7.12 3.83 0.47
CA VAL A 76 -8.52 4.20 0.74
C VAL A 76 -9.44 2.98 0.82
N PRO A 77 -10.58 3.07 1.54
CA PRO A 77 -11.61 2.05 1.47
C PRO A 77 -12.12 1.89 0.03
N TYR A 78 -12.54 0.68 -0.33
CA TYR A 78 -13.04 0.39 -1.68
C TYR A 78 -14.20 1.30 -2.12
N SER A 79 -15.07 1.70 -1.19
CA SER A 79 -16.18 2.64 -1.47
C SER A 79 -15.72 4.02 -1.95
N ALA A 80 -14.48 4.42 -1.67
CA ALA A 80 -13.92 5.72 -2.06
C ALA A 80 -12.87 5.58 -3.19
N HIS A 81 -12.54 4.36 -3.60
CA HIS A 81 -11.47 4.05 -4.54
C HIS A 81 -11.66 4.73 -5.89
N ARG A 82 -12.79 4.47 -6.55
CA ARG A 82 -13.10 5.03 -7.88
C ARG A 82 -13.11 6.57 -7.89
N GLU A 83 -13.80 7.19 -6.94
CA GLU A 83 -13.90 8.66 -6.85
C GLU A 83 -12.52 9.28 -6.64
N THR A 84 -11.73 8.73 -5.70
CA THR A 84 -10.36 9.19 -5.44
C THR A 84 -9.47 9.09 -6.67
N LEU A 85 -9.57 8.00 -7.44
CA LEU A 85 -8.79 7.83 -8.67
C LEU A 85 -9.18 8.81 -9.77
N LEU A 86 -10.48 9.07 -9.93
CA LEU A 86 -10.97 10.05 -10.92
C LEU A 86 -10.46 11.46 -10.58
N ASP A 87 -10.48 11.84 -9.31
CA ASP A 87 -10.01 13.17 -8.85
C ASP A 87 -8.50 13.37 -9.06
N LEU A 88 -7.71 12.29 -8.97
CA LEU A 88 -6.24 12.35 -9.03
C LEU A 88 -5.67 12.00 -10.41
N LYS A 89 -6.50 11.51 -11.34
CA LYS A 89 -6.09 10.93 -12.63
C LYS A 89 -5.09 11.80 -13.40
N GLU A 90 -5.40 13.07 -13.58
CA GLU A 90 -4.58 14.01 -14.36
C GLU A 90 -3.18 14.26 -13.76
N ASN A 91 -2.96 13.91 -12.48
CA ASN A 91 -1.68 14.04 -11.82
C ASN A 91 -0.94 12.71 -11.64
N LEU A 92 -1.53 11.58 -12.06
CA LEU A 92 -0.92 10.26 -11.95
C LEU A 92 -0.15 9.83 -13.19
N HIS A 93 -0.30 10.54 -14.30
CA HIS A 93 0.40 10.30 -15.57
C HIS A 93 1.91 10.07 -15.40
N GLY A 94 2.42 8.98 -15.97
CA GLY A 94 3.82 8.56 -15.90
C GLY A 94 4.32 8.08 -14.53
N LYS A 95 3.46 7.97 -13.52
CA LYS A 95 3.83 7.52 -12.16
C LYS A 95 3.56 6.03 -11.95
N ILE A 96 4.15 5.50 -10.88
CA ILE A 96 3.76 4.21 -10.31
C ILE A 96 2.65 4.47 -9.29
N LEU A 97 1.53 3.74 -9.42
CA LEU A 97 0.49 3.68 -8.41
C LEU A 97 0.51 2.31 -7.74
N ILE A 98 0.85 2.26 -6.46
CA ILE A 98 0.67 1.07 -5.63
C ILE A 98 -0.78 1.09 -5.10
N ASP A 99 -1.58 0.11 -5.51
CA ASP A 99 -2.95 -0.06 -5.02
C ASP A 99 -3.00 -1.12 -3.92
N VAL A 100 -3.30 -0.67 -2.70
CA VAL A 100 -3.41 -1.51 -1.50
C VAL A 100 -4.89 -1.86 -1.22
N THR A 101 -5.83 -1.34 -2.00
CA THR A 101 -7.25 -1.48 -1.73
C THR A 101 -7.72 -2.92 -1.91
N VAL A 102 -8.53 -3.38 -0.95
CA VAL A 102 -9.25 -4.65 -1.02
C VAL A 102 -10.75 -4.35 -1.08
N PRO A 103 -11.51 -4.94 -2.02
CA PRO A 103 -12.98 -4.84 -2.14
C PRO A 103 -13.80 -5.45 -0.98
N LEU A 104 -13.50 -5.09 0.27
CA LEU A 104 -14.23 -5.56 1.46
C LEU A 104 -15.64 -4.96 1.52
N MET A 105 -16.62 -5.76 1.93
CA MET A 105 -18.02 -5.36 2.10
C MET A 105 -18.47 -5.44 3.57
N PRO A 106 -18.31 -4.36 4.36
CA PRO A 106 -18.85 -4.29 5.71
C PRO A 106 -20.37 -4.53 5.74
N PRO A 107 -20.89 -5.22 6.78
CA PRO A 107 -20.18 -5.72 7.96
C PRO A 107 -19.45 -7.08 7.75
N LYS A 108 -19.63 -7.74 6.60
CA LYS A 108 -19.10 -9.09 6.32
C LYS A 108 -17.75 -9.04 5.60
N VAL A 109 -16.73 -8.54 6.30
CA VAL A 109 -15.37 -8.36 5.75
C VAL A 109 -14.53 -9.65 5.68
N ASP A 110 -15.04 -10.76 6.20
CA ASP A 110 -14.42 -12.10 6.17
C ASP A 110 -14.95 -12.99 5.03
N GLN A 111 -15.65 -12.38 4.06
CA GLN A 111 -16.15 -13.05 2.87
C GLN A 111 -15.54 -12.40 1.64
N VAL A 112 -15.08 -13.22 0.70
CA VAL A 112 -14.57 -12.74 -0.59
C VAL A 112 -15.69 -12.03 -1.35
N HIS A 113 -15.42 -10.80 -1.76
CA HIS A 113 -16.26 -10.05 -2.66
C HIS A 113 -15.41 -9.64 -3.87
N ILE A 114 -15.86 -10.02 -5.05
CA ILE A 114 -15.17 -9.75 -6.31
C ILE A 114 -15.95 -8.63 -7.00
N PRO A 115 -15.33 -7.48 -7.26
CA PRO A 115 -15.99 -6.38 -7.92
C PRO A 115 -16.22 -6.68 -9.40
N ALA A 116 -17.08 -5.89 -10.07
CA ALA A 116 -17.41 -6.12 -11.48
C ALA A 116 -16.18 -6.03 -12.41
N GLY A 117 -15.21 -5.17 -12.08
CA GLY A 117 -13.92 -5.09 -12.79
C GLY A 117 -12.92 -6.20 -12.42
N GLY A 118 -13.33 -7.20 -11.63
CA GLY A 118 -12.52 -8.33 -11.21
C GLY A 118 -11.64 -8.06 -9.98
N ALA A 119 -10.95 -6.92 -9.92
CA ALA A 119 -10.11 -6.53 -8.80
C ALA A 119 -10.06 -4.98 -8.70
N ALA A 120 -9.82 -4.43 -7.50
CA ALA A 120 -9.67 -2.99 -7.30
C ALA A 120 -8.50 -2.43 -8.15
N SER A 121 -7.37 -3.13 -8.18
CA SER A 121 -6.22 -2.67 -8.98
C SER A 121 -6.45 -2.77 -10.49
N LEU A 122 -7.30 -3.69 -10.95
CA LEU A 122 -7.72 -3.76 -12.36
C LEU A 122 -8.65 -2.59 -12.72
N GLU A 123 -9.59 -2.27 -11.83
CA GLU A 123 -10.43 -1.06 -11.97
C GLU A 123 -9.57 0.21 -11.97
N ALA A 124 -8.52 0.26 -11.15
CA ALA A 124 -7.58 1.37 -11.15
C ALA A 124 -6.86 1.53 -12.48
N GLN A 125 -6.31 0.44 -13.04
CA GLN A 125 -5.64 0.48 -14.34
C GLN A 125 -6.58 0.93 -15.46
N GLU A 126 -7.83 0.46 -15.46
CA GLU A 126 -8.85 0.86 -16.44
C GLU A 126 -9.20 2.35 -16.32
N ILE A 127 -9.39 2.86 -15.10
CA ILE A 127 -9.70 4.28 -14.85
C ILE A 127 -8.56 5.19 -15.32
N LEU A 128 -7.32 4.82 -15.00
CA LEU A 128 -6.15 5.66 -15.20
C LEU A 128 -5.55 5.54 -16.61
N GLY A 129 -5.86 4.46 -17.33
CA GLY A 129 -5.29 4.17 -18.63
C GLY A 129 -3.86 3.66 -18.55
N SER A 130 -3.27 3.35 -19.70
CA SER A 130 -1.97 2.67 -19.81
C SER A 130 -0.75 3.52 -19.42
N ASP A 131 -0.94 4.83 -19.25
CA ASP A 131 0.14 5.77 -18.92
C ASP A 131 0.49 5.77 -17.42
N VAL A 132 -0.36 5.17 -16.58
CA VAL A 132 -0.08 4.94 -15.17
C VAL A 132 0.27 3.48 -14.96
N LYS A 133 1.38 3.22 -14.27
CA LYS A 133 1.84 1.87 -13.95
C LYS A 133 1.21 1.41 -12.65
N VAL A 134 0.07 0.71 -12.72
CA VAL A 134 -0.61 0.20 -11.53
C VAL A 134 0.04 -1.10 -11.08
N VAL A 135 0.37 -1.16 -9.78
CA VAL A 135 0.94 -2.33 -9.12
C VAL A 135 0.09 -2.65 -7.88
N SER A 136 -0.35 -3.89 -7.78
CA SER A 136 -1.10 -4.43 -6.64
C SER A 136 -0.12 -4.98 -5.61
N ALA A 137 -0.15 -4.46 -4.37
CA ALA A 137 0.71 -4.93 -3.27
C ALA A 137 0.14 -4.55 -1.88
N PHE A 138 0.68 -5.18 -0.83
CA PHE A 138 0.40 -4.93 0.60
C PHE A 138 -0.97 -5.38 1.14
N GLN A 139 -1.79 -6.09 0.36
CA GLN A 139 -3.12 -6.52 0.82
C GLN A 139 -3.07 -7.53 1.98
N ASN A 140 -2.00 -8.33 2.06
CA ASN A 140 -1.84 -9.40 3.03
C ASN A 140 -1.02 -9.01 4.27
N ILE A 141 -0.90 -7.71 4.56
CA ILE A 141 -0.15 -7.19 5.69
C ILE A 141 -1.09 -6.65 6.77
N SER A 142 -0.79 -6.98 8.03
CA SER A 142 -1.52 -6.43 9.17
C SER A 142 -0.98 -5.05 9.50
N ALA A 143 -1.83 -4.02 9.39
CA ALA A 143 -1.51 -2.66 9.80
C ALA A 143 -0.93 -2.57 11.22
N ALA A 144 -1.29 -3.51 12.12
CA ALA A 144 -0.75 -3.56 13.48
C ALA A 144 0.76 -3.84 13.53
N HIS A 145 1.30 -4.61 12.58
CA HIS A 145 2.73 -4.87 12.47
C HIS A 145 3.51 -3.66 11.96
N LEU A 146 2.85 -2.82 11.16
CA LEU A 146 3.50 -1.67 10.55
C LEU A 146 3.79 -0.54 11.55
N GLN A 147 3.11 -0.51 12.69
CA GLN A 147 3.21 0.57 13.69
C GLN A 147 4.50 0.57 14.51
N ASP A 148 5.23 -0.53 14.50
CA ASP A 148 6.58 -0.67 15.04
C ASP A 148 7.54 -0.80 13.84
N PRO A 149 8.35 0.21 13.52
CA PRO A 149 9.18 0.22 12.32
C PRO A 149 10.41 -0.70 12.40
N GLU A 150 10.81 -1.11 13.60
CA GLU A 150 11.98 -2.00 13.80
C GLU A 150 11.56 -3.48 13.87
N ARG A 151 10.26 -3.74 14.04
CA ARG A 151 9.74 -5.11 14.05
C ARG A 151 9.98 -5.82 12.73
N ASP A 152 10.58 -7.00 12.79
CA ASP A 152 10.63 -7.93 11.65
C ASP A 152 9.23 -8.47 11.35
N ILE A 153 8.87 -8.45 10.07
CA ILE A 153 7.61 -8.95 9.56
C ILE A 153 7.92 -10.18 8.70
N ASP A 154 7.68 -11.37 9.26
CA ASP A 154 7.75 -12.64 8.53
C ASP A 154 6.45 -12.87 7.72
N CYS A 155 6.28 -12.03 6.70
CA CYS A 155 5.19 -12.12 5.74
C CYS A 155 5.70 -11.73 4.35
N ASP A 156 5.37 -12.53 3.34
CA ASP A 156 5.70 -12.20 1.96
C ASP A 156 4.59 -11.34 1.36
N VAL A 157 4.94 -10.17 0.80
CA VAL A 157 4.02 -9.34 0.03
C VAL A 157 4.03 -9.82 -1.41
N LEU A 158 2.86 -10.23 -1.91
CA LEU A 158 2.70 -10.57 -3.32
C LEU A 158 2.53 -9.28 -4.13
N VAL A 159 3.35 -9.13 -5.18
CA VAL A 159 3.40 -7.94 -6.03
C VAL A 159 3.00 -8.32 -7.46
N CYS A 160 1.92 -7.73 -7.98
CA CYS A 160 1.45 -7.95 -9.35
C CYS A 160 1.32 -6.65 -10.12
N GLY A 161 1.78 -6.64 -11.38
CA GLY A 161 1.73 -5.48 -12.25
C GLY A 161 2.06 -5.84 -13.69
N ASN A 162 1.67 -4.97 -14.63
CA ASN A 162 1.90 -5.21 -16.07
C ASN A 162 3.24 -4.65 -16.57
N ASP A 163 3.91 -3.81 -15.78
CA ASP A 163 5.23 -3.26 -16.07
C ASP A 163 6.26 -3.85 -15.10
N ALA A 164 7.21 -4.61 -15.62
CA ALA A 164 8.20 -5.32 -14.81
C ALA A 164 9.08 -4.37 -13.97
N SER A 165 9.48 -3.22 -14.54
CA SER A 165 10.31 -2.24 -13.82
C SER A 165 9.57 -1.60 -12.65
N ALA A 166 8.26 -1.36 -12.79
CA ALA A 166 7.43 -0.89 -11.70
C ALA A 166 7.28 -1.96 -10.60
N CYS A 167 7.10 -3.23 -10.97
CA CYS A 167 7.08 -4.31 -9.97
C CYS A 167 8.40 -4.42 -9.18
N GLU A 168 9.55 -4.30 -9.85
CA GLU A 168 10.88 -4.31 -9.19
C GLU A 168 11.06 -3.14 -8.22
N GLU A 169 10.65 -1.92 -8.61
CA GLU A 169 10.65 -0.76 -7.72
C GLU A 169 9.75 -0.99 -6.51
N VAL A 170 8.55 -1.55 -6.71
CA VAL A 170 7.61 -1.83 -5.61
C VAL A 170 8.14 -2.95 -4.69
N ILE A 171 8.81 -3.97 -5.22
CA ILE A 171 9.49 -4.98 -4.41
C ILE A 171 10.58 -4.34 -3.54
N THR A 172 11.37 -3.42 -4.10
CA THR A 172 12.37 -2.65 -3.35
C THR A 172 11.70 -1.85 -2.21
N LEU A 173 10.52 -1.27 -2.46
CA LEU A 173 9.74 -0.57 -1.44
C LEU A 173 9.16 -1.50 -0.37
N VAL A 174 8.76 -2.73 -0.73
CA VAL A 174 8.35 -3.77 0.23
C VAL A 174 9.52 -4.12 1.16
N GLU A 175 10.70 -4.34 0.59
CA GLU A 175 11.93 -4.67 1.33
C GLU A 175 12.36 -3.51 2.24
N ALA A 176 12.29 -2.28 1.74
CA ALA A 176 12.52 -1.08 2.54
C ALA A 176 11.50 -0.92 3.67
N ALA A 177 10.30 -1.50 3.56
CA ALA A 177 9.34 -1.54 4.65
C ALA A 177 9.56 -2.75 5.60
N GLY A 178 10.65 -3.52 5.46
CA GLY A 178 11.02 -4.62 6.36
C GLY A 178 10.34 -5.95 6.06
N MET A 179 9.76 -6.10 4.87
CA MET A 179 9.05 -7.31 4.42
C MET A 179 9.78 -7.99 3.26
N SER A 180 9.28 -9.13 2.77
CA SER A 180 9.82 -9.79 1.58
C SER A 180 8.88 -9.58 0.40
N GLY A 181 9.33 -8.96 -0.68
CA GLY A 181 8.50 -8.76 -1.89
C GLY A 181 8.65 -9.91 -2.88
N ILE A 182 7.53 -10.46 -3.37
CA ILE A 182 7.52 -11.56 -4.32
C ILE A 182 6.74 -11.15 -5.56
N HIS A 183 7.39 -11.16 -6.73
CA HIS A 183 6.72 -10.93 -8.00
C HIS A 183 5.74 -12.08 -8.29
N ALA A 184 4.44 -11.80 -8.23
CA ALA A 184 3.35 -12.77 -8.37
C ALA A 184 2.67 -12.75 -9.76
N GLY A 185 3.22 -11.98 -10.70
CA GLY A 185 2.88 -12.03 -12.12
C GLY A 185 2.20 -10.75 -12.60
N LEU A 186 1.38 -10.89 -13.65
CA LEU A 186 0.67 -9.78 -14.26
C LEU A 186 -0.45 -9.25 -13.35
N LEU A 187 -0.89 -8.01 -13.60
CA LEU A 187 -1.91 -7.35 -12.79
C LEU A 187 -3.24 -8.12 -12.73
N VAL A 188 -3.55 -8.94 -13.75
CA VAL A 188 -4.74 -9.81 -13.78
C VAL A 188 -4.81 -10.79 -12.59
N ASN A 189 -3.66 -11.14 -11.99
CA ASN A 189 -3.61 -12.01 -10.82
C ASN A 189 -4.04 -11.30 -9.51
N ALA A 190 -4.21 -9.97 -9.52
CA ALA A 190 -4.58 -9.20 -8.33
C ALA A 190 -5.89 -9.66 -7.70
N ILE A 191 -6.84 -10.19 -8.50
CA ILE A 191 -8.09 -10.79 -7.99
C ILE A 191 -7.84 -11.85 -6.91
N ALA A 192 -6.80 -12.67 -7.06
CA ALA A 192 -6.47 -13.72 -6.10
C ALA A 192 -5.81 -13.13 -4.84
N ILE A 193 -4.95 -12.12 -5.02
CA ILE A 193 -4.20 -11.47 -3.92
C ILE A 193 -5.14 -10.63 -3.05
N GLU A 194 -6.00 -9.81 -3.66
CA GLU A 194 -7.00 -9.02 -2.95
C GLU A 194 -7.97 -9.95 -2.20
N SER A 195 -8.40 -11.05 -2.84
CA SER A 195 -9.30 -12.06 -2.24
C SER A 195 -8.68 -12.83 -1.07
N LEU A 196 -7.35 -12.80 -0.89
CA LEU A 196 -6.69 -13.42 0.25
C LEU A 196 -7.00 -12.68 1.56
N THR A 197 -7.25 -11.38 1.51
CA THR A 197 -7.47 -10.56 2.72
C THR A 197 -8.68 -11.00 3.53
N PRO A 198 -9.90 -11.19 2.97
CA PRO A 198 -11.02 -11.81 3.68
C PRO A 198 -10.68 -13.17 4.31
N VAL A 199 -9.86 -13.98 3.63
CA VAL A 199 -9.40 -15.29 4.15
C VAL A 199 -8.53 -15.09 5.38
N LEU A 200 -7.55 -14.18 5.34
CA LEU A 200 -6.71 -13.86 6.49
C LEU A 200 -7.53 -13.28 7.65
N ILE A 201 -8.54 -12.46 7.38
CA ILE A 201 -9.48 -11.97 8.39
C ILE A 201 -10.24 -13.14 9.03
N SER A 202 -10.70 -14.11 8.23
CA SER A 202 -11.37 -15.31 8.74
C SER A 202 -10.44 -16.15 9.63
N LEU A 203 -9.18 -16.36 9.21
CA LEU A 203 -8.17 -17.05 10.02
C LEU A 203 -7.91 -16.32 11.34
N ASN A 204 -7.77 -14.99 11.32
CA ASN A 204 -7.61 -14.18 12.52
C ASN A 204 -8.75 -14.41 13.52
N LYS A 205 -10.00 -14.43 13.04
CA LYS A 205 -11.19 -14.70 13.89
C LYS A 205 -11.19 -16.12 14.46
N LEU A 206 -10.95 -17.13 13.61
CA LEU A 206 -11.04 -18.55 13.98
C LEU A 206 -9.94 -18.95 14.97
N TYR A 207 -8.71 -18.51 14.72
CA TYR A 207 -7.54 -18.86 15.53
C TYR A 207 -7.23 -17.83 16.63
N LYS A 208 -8.02 -16.76 16.74
CA LYS A 208 -7.86 -15.67 17.73
C LYS A 208 -6.48 -15.01 17.67
N ILE A 209 -5.94 -14.87 16.46
CA ILE A 209 -4.71 -14.15 16.15
C ILE A 209 -5.05 -12.81 15.46
N ARG A 210 -4.06 -11.92 15.26
CA ARG A 210 -4.29 -10.56 14.72
C ARG A 210 -3.49 -10.25 13.47
N ASP A 211 -2.78 -11.25 12.98
CA ASP A 211 -1.61 -11.10 12.14
C ASP A 211 -1.37 -12.31 11.24
N ALA A 212 -2.42 -13.06 10.91
CA ALA A 212 -2.34 -14.06 9.86
C ALA A 212 -1.73 -13.43 8.60
N GLY A 213 -0.69 -14.08 8.09
CA GLY A 213 0.02 -13.70 6.88
C GLY A 213 0.30 -14.94 6.02
N ILE A 214 1.13 -14.77 4.99
CA ILE A 214 1.51 -15.85 4.09
C ILE A 214 3.01 -15.89 3.83
N ARG A 215 3.48 -17.09 3.46
CA ARG A 215 4.85 -17.35 3.04
C ARG A 215 4.86 -18.22 1.79
N VAL A 216 5.57 -17.79 0.77
CA VAL A 216 5.89 -18.56 -0.44
C VAL A 216 7.10 -19.44 -0.15
N THR A 217 6.94 -20.74 -0.33
CA THR A 217 7.98 -21.75 -0.10
C THR A 217 8.73 -22.08 -1.38
N GLY A 218 9.96 -22.60 -1.26
CA GLY A 218 10.75 -23.07 -2.42
C GLY A 218 11.54 -21.97 -3.14
N ILE A 219 11.55 -20.76 -2.60
CA ILE A 219 12.36 -19.63 -3.07
C ILE A 219 13.64 -19.50 -2.22
N THR A 220 14.76 -19.16 -2.87
CA THR A 220 16.02 -18.88 -2.17
C THR A 220 15.92 -17.51 -1.52
N ARG A 221 16.17 -17.41 -0.21
CA ARG A 221 16.14 -16.16 0.55
C ARG A 221 17.56 -15.83 0.99
N LEU A 222 17.94 -14.56 0.87
CA LEU A 222 19.10 -14.04 1.60
C LEU A 222 18.75 -14.02 3.09
N GLU A 223 19.67 -14.43 3.96
CA GLU A 223 19.49 -14.27 5.40
C GLU A 223 19.37 -12.76 5.69
N LYS A 224 18.32 -12.37 6.42
CA LYS A 224 18.08 -11.00 6.86
C LYS A 224 18.99 -10.62 8.03
#